data_AF-A0A0F2IGR7-F1
#
_entry.id   AF-A0A0F2IGR7-F1
#
_cell.length_a   1.000
_cell.length_b   1.000
_cell.length_c   1.000
_cell.angle_alpha   90.00
_cell.angle_beta   90.00
_cell.angle_gamma   90.00
#
_symmetry.space_group_name_H-M   'P 1'
#
loop_
_entity.id
_entity.type
_entity.pdbx_description
1 polymer ?
#
loop_
_entity_poly.entity_id
_entity_poly.type
_entity_poly.pdbx_seq_one_letter_code
_entity_poly.pdbx_strand_id
1 'polypeptide(L)' 'MDKLLTSALQIRQRTKVTSLFANNGYKIAMTDFDDVVFEKAGVRINVKFDHHSNAKAVSVQDPHCK' A
#
# COMPACT_ATOMS: atom_id res chain seq x y z
N MET A 1 2.42 -10.93 -6.30
CA MET A 1 2.02 -9.66 -5.66
C MET A 1 1.25 -9.94 -4.36
N ASP A 2 0.44 -11.00 -4.34
CA ASP A 2 -0.42 -11.42 -3.23
C ASP A 2 0.27 -11.54 -1.87
N LYS A 3 1.46 -12.14 -1.80
CA LYS A 3 2.18 -12.27 -0.51
C LYS A 3 2.48 -10.91 0.14
N LEU A 4 2.84 -9.91 -0.65
CA LEU A 4 3.14 -8.55 -0.16
C LEU A 4 1.87 -7.89 0.41
N LEU A 5 0.74 -8.03 -0.30
CA LEU A 5 -0.55 -7.49 0.09
C LEU A 5 -1.05 -8.15 1.39
N THR A 6 -0.95 -9.47 1.48
CA THR A 6 -1.32 -10.22 2.69
C THR A 6 -0.44 -9.83 3.88
N SER A 7 0.88 -9.68 3.68
CA SER A 7 1.78 -9.22 4.74
C SER A 7 1.46 -7.79 5.20
N ALA A 8 1.11 -6.88 4.28
CA ALA A 8 0.69 -5.52 4.65
C ALA A 8 -0.56 -5.54 5.56
N LEU A 9 -1.57 -6.36 5.21
CA LEU A 9 -2.79 -6.53 6.01
C LEU A 9 -2.55 -7.21 7.36
N GLN A 10 -1.55 -8.09 7.46
CA GLN A 10 -1.18 -8.74 8.72
C GLN A 10 -0.41 -7.80 9.65
N ILE A 11 0.51 -7.01 9.10
CA ILE A 11 1.32 -6.04 9.88
C ILE A 11 0.43 -4.95 10.47
N ARG A 12 -0.58 -4.50 9.71
CA ARG A 12 -1.53 -3.43 10.02
C ARG A 12 -0.89 -2.04 10.23
N GLN A 13 0.09 -1.91 11.10
CA GLN A 13 0.67 -0.64 11.49
C GLN A 13 1.27 0.14 10.31
N ARG A 14 0.74 1.34 10.03
CA ARG A 14 1.13 2.21 8.90
C ARG A 14 2.62 2.29 8.66
N THR A 15 3.40 2.65 9.68
CA THR A 15 4.87 2.79 9.56
C THR A 15 5.53 1.51 9.05
N LYS A 16 5.16 0.35 9.60
CA LYS A 16 5.73 -0.94 9.21
C LYS A 16 5.29 -1.36 7.81
N VAL A 17 4.03 -1.07 7.45
CA VAL A 17 3.53 -1.31 6.09
C VAL A 17 4.29 -0.46 5.07
N THR A 18 4.48 0.82 5.35
CA THR A 18 5.27 1.72 4.49
C THR A 18 6.72 1.23 4.33
N SER A 19 7.37 0.80 5.42
CA SER A 19 8.71 0.19 5.35
C SER A 19 8.73 -1.10 4.53
N LEU A 20 7.70 -1.95 4.64
CA LEU A 20 7.58 -3.18 3.85
C LEU A 20 7.56 -2.85 2.34
N PHE A 21 6.73 -1.89 1.93
CA PHE A 21 6.65 -1.48 0.52
C PHE A 21 7.95 -0.83 0.03
N ALA A 22 8.55 0.06 0.83
CA ALA A 22 9.83 0.69 0.51
C ALA A 22 10.96 -0.33 0.34
N ASN A 23 11.07 -1.32 1.24
CA ASN A 23 12.05 -2.41 1.15
C ASN A 23 11.84 -3.31 -0.07
N ASN A 24 10.61 -3.38 -0.58
CA ASN A 24 10.28 -4.09 -1.82
C ASN A 24 10.46 -3.22 -3.08
N GLY A 25 11.00 -2.02 -2.94
CA GLY A 25 11.29 -1.10 -4.05
C GLY A 25 10.08 -0.31 -4.55
N TYR A 26 8.99 -0.24 -3.78
CA TYR A 26 7.89 0.67 -4.06
C TYR A 26 8.19 2.06 -3.51
N LYS A 27 7.75 3.09 -4.23
CA LYS A 27 7.84 4.48 -3.80
C LYS A 27 6.46 5.00 -3.44
N ILE A 28 6.40 5.95 -2.52
CA ILE A 28 5.13 6.64 -2.20
C ILE A 28 4.83 7.58 -3.36
N ALA A 29 3.74 7.31 -4.08
CA ALA A 29 3.26 8.13 -5.18
C ALA A 29 2.29 9.21 -4.68
N MET A 30 1.42 8.86 -3.73
CA MET A 30 0.45 9.77 -3.15
C MET A 30 0.15 9.37 -1.71
N THR A 31 -0.08 10.35 -0.85
CA THR A 31 -0.61 10.15 0.50
C THR A 31 -1.85 11.01 0.66
N ASP A 32 -2.94 10.39 1.02
CA ASP A 32 -4.11 11.03 1.60
C ASP A 32 -4.14 10.71 3.10
N PHE A 33 -4.94 11.44 3.89
CA PHE A 33 -4.98 11.31 5.35
C PHE A 33 -5.02 9.84 5.81
N ASP A 34 -5.97 9.09 5.25
CA ASP A 34 -6.18 7.68 5.56
C ASP A 34 -5.62 6.72 4.51
N ASP A 35 -5.24 7.17 3.31
CA ASP A 35 -4.81 6.28 2.21
C ASP A 35 -3.36 6.56 1.77
N VAL A 36 -2.60 5.50 1.45
CA VAL A 36 -1.26 5.64 0.86
C VAL A 36 -1.18 4.85 -0.43
N VAL A 37 -0.78 5.53 -1.50
CA VAL A 37 -0.56 4.93 -2.81
C VAL A 37 0.94 4.72 -3.01
N PHE A 38 1.30 3.46 -3.25
CA PHE A 38 2.64 3.01 -3.58
C PHE A 38 2.74 2.73 -5.09
N GLU A 39 3.83 3.12 -5.73
CA GLU A 39 4.07 2.85 -7.15
C GLU A 39 5.40 2.11 -7.36
N LYS A 40 5.38 1.11 -8.25
CA LYS A 40 6.58 0.42 -8.74
C LYS A 40 6.34 -0.07 -10.16
N ALA A 41 7.23 0.34 -11.08
CA ALA A 41 7.23 -0.13 -12.47
C ALA A 41 5.85 -0.03 -13.16
N GLY A 42 5.12 1.07 -12.93
CA GLY A 42 3.79 1.29 -13.50
C GLY A 42 2.63 0.65 -12.73
N VAL A 43 2.89 -0.19 -11.72
CA VAL A 43 1.83 -0.74 -10.86
C VAL A 43 1.63 0.16 -9.65
N ARG A 44 0.38 0.55 -9.38
CA ARG A 44 0.01 1.31 -8.18
C ARG A 44 -0.72 0.40 -7.18
N ILE A 45 -0.44 0.60 -5.90
CA ILE A 45 -1.07 -0.11 -4.79
C ILE A 45 -1.60 0.93 -3.83
N ASN A 46 -2.91 1.04 -3.69
CA ASN A 46 -3.54 1.83 -2.66
C ASN A 46 -3.71 0.99 -1.39
N VAL A 47 -3.13 1.44 -0.29
CA VAL A 47 -3.35 0.91 1.06
C VAL A 47 -4.22 1.88 1.83
N LYS A 48 -5.39 1.43 2.27
CA LYS A 48 -6.29 2.18 3.13
C LYS A 48 -6.00 1.90 4.58
N PHE A 49 -5.84 2.95 5.37
CA PHE A 49 -5.68 2.91 6.82
C PHE A 49 -6.97 3.36 7.50
N ASP A 50 -7.18 2.89 8.73
CA ASP A 50 -8.23 3.40 9.60
C ASP A 50 -7.74 4.57 10.47
N HIS A 51 -8.64 5.12 11.26
CA HIS A 51 -8.34 6.20 12.22
C HIS A 51 -7.29 5.81 13.27
N HIS A 52 -7.03 4.51 13.47
CA HIS A 52 -5.97 4.00 14.35
C HIS A 52 -4.66 3.74 13.59
N SER A 53 -4.54 4.18 12.33
CA SER A 53 -3.39 3.95 11.45
C SER A 53 -3.12 2.46 11.17
N ASN A 54 -4.15 1.63 11.18
CA ASN A 54 -4.08 0.22 10.81
C ASN A 54 -4.56 0.00 9.37
N ALA A 55 -3.81 -0.79 8.60
CA ALA A 55 -4.16 -1.17 7.24
C ALA A 55 -5.45 -1.99 7.25
N LYS A 56 -6.50 -1.42 6.66
CA LYS A 56 -7.83 -1.99 6.57
C LYS A 56 -8.06 -2.71 5.25
N ALA A 57 -7.54 -2.14 4.16
CA ALA A 57 -7.70 -2.69 2.83
C ALA A 57 -6.48 -2.37 1.96
N VAL A 58 -6.22 -3.23 0.99
CA VAL A 58 -5.23 -2.97 -0.05
C VAL A 58 -5.85 -3.27 -1.41
N SER A 59 -5.63 -2.38 -2.38
CA SER A 59 -6.15 -2.52 -3.74
C SER A 59 -5.05 -2.18 -4.74
N VAL A 60 -4.88 -3.03 -5.74
CA VAL A 60 -3.97 -2.76 -6.86
C VAL A 60 -4.74 -1.89 -7.85
N GLN A 61 -4.21 -0.71 -8.13
CA GLN A 61 -4.66 0.15 -9.22
C GLN A 61 -3.75 -0.12 -10.41
N ASP A 62 -4.25 -0.89 -11.36
CA ASP A 62 -3.58 -1.09 -12.63
C ASP A 62 -3.94 0.09 -13.57
N PRO A 63 -2.98 0.83 -14.12
CA PRO A 63 -3.29 1.92 -15.05
C PRO A 63 -3.85 1.42 -16.39
N HIS A 64 -3.92 0.11 -16.65
CA HIS A 64 -4.43 -0.45 -17.91
C HIS A 64 -5.88 -0.95 -17.91
N CYS A 65 -6.65 -0.82 -16.82
CA CYS A 65 -8.07 -1.15 -16.87
C CYS A 65 -8.90 0.09 -17.27
N LYS A 66 -9.03 0.30 -18.59
CA LYS A 66 -10.09 1.12 -19.19
C LYS A 66 -11.25 0.24 -19.61
#